data_AF-A0A958JKK5-F1
#
_entry.id   AF-A0A958JKK5-F1
#
_cell.length_a   1.000
_cell.length_b   1.000
_cell.length_c   1.000
_cell.angle_alpha   90.00
_cell.angle_beta   90.00
_cell.angle_gamma   90.00
#
_symmetry.space_group_name_H-M   'P 1'
#
loop_
_entity.id
_entity.type
_entity.pdbx_description
1 polymer ?
#
loop_
_entity_poly.entity_id
_entity_poly.type
_entity_poly.pdbx_seq_one_letter_code
_entity_poly.pdbx_strand_id
1 'polypeptide(L)'
;MRRGLLILFSGFVLQVTALSQAHADAMENQISSELGSYMGIYMLNQNQRTPGDRVVTRKTSSGYHAKIYYWRSYQKRNALEEICQAYEWLLFGRTSYGNTAKEAFQKYPKLQSIELHLFDILFGTKLGDKRGEILPTKKIVEHLKIGVKRSTVLSKDFQETTARSLLEKKQCSEVRKKYFTSYWVNRDYLKSVRS
;
A
#
# COMPACT_ATOMS: atom_id res chain seq x y z
N MET A 1 48.08 -20.53 -41.91
CA MET A 1 48.04 -20.02 -40.51
C MET A 1 46.79 -19.16 -40.34
N ARG A 2 46.02 -19.43 -39.28
CA ARG A 2 44.62 -19.01 -39.08
C ARG A 2 44.50 -17.50 -38.85
N ARG A 3 43.69 -16.80 -39.67
CA ARG A 3 43.24 -15.42 -39.41
C ARG A 3 41.93 -15.47 -38.62
N GLY A 4 41.96 -14.93 -37.40
CA GLY A 4 40.81 -14.83 -36.51
C GLY A 4 39.88 -13.72 -36.95
N LEU A 5 38.59 -14.06 -37.05
CA LEU A 5 37.49 -13.14 -37.31
C LEU A 5 36.99 -12.61 -35.96
N LEU A 6 37.33 -11.36 -35.64
CA LEU A 6 36.83 -10.67 -34.44
C LEU A 6 35.48 -10.04 -34.80
N ILE A 7 34.37 -10.68 -34.40
CA ILE A 7 33.03 -10.15 -34.61
C ILE A 7 32.71 -9.16 -33.48
N LEU A 8 32.55 -7.89 -33.86
CA LEU A 8 32.07 -6.78 -33.03
C LEU A 8 30.60 -7.00 -32.65
N PHE A 9 30.32 -7.59 -31.48
CA PHE A 9 28.97 -7.77 -30.91
C PHE A 9 28.64 -6.74 -29.80
N SER A 10 29.20 -5.53 -29.83
CA SER A 10 29.07 -4.55 -28.72
C SER A 10 27.91 -3.54 -28.86
N GLY A 11 27.17 -3.52 -29.97
CA GLY A 11 26.17 -2.48 -30.23
C GLY A 11 24.72 -2.80 -29.82
N PHE A 12 24.34 -4.09 -29.77
CA PHE A 12 22.93 -4.50 -29.62
C PHE A 12 22.46 -4.62 -28.16
N VAL A 13 23.39 -4.83 -27.22
CA VAL A 13 23.06 -5.08 -25.80
C VAL A 13 22.61 -3.79 -25.07
N LEU A 14 23.08 -2.62 -25.50
CA LEU A 14 22.78 -1.33 -24.86
C LEU A 14 21.39 -0.77 -25.20
N GLN A 15 20.80 -1.11 -26.35
CA GLN A 15 19.47 -0.62 -26.72
C GLN A 15 18.32 -1.42 -26.09
N VAL A 16 18.51 -2.74 -25.87
CA VAL A 16 17.48 -3.62 -25.30
C VAL A 16 17.24 -3.32 -23.81
N THR A 17 18.27 -2.96 -23.05
CA THR A 17 18.15 -2.63 -21.62
C THR A 17 17.40 -1.32 -21.39
N ALA A 18 17.67 -0.28 -22.18
CA ALA A 18 17.01 1.02 -22.06
C ALA A 18 15.49 0.95 -22.35
N LEU A 19 15.08 0.19 -23.38
CA LEU A 19 13.65 -0.01 -23.70
C LEU A 19 12.93 -0.83 -22.61
N SER A 20 13.63 -1.82 -22.03
CA SER A 20 13.10 -2.64 -20.93
C SER A 20 12.89 -1.84 -19.63
N GLN A 21 13.75 -0.85 -19.39
CA GLN A 21 13.67 0.04 -18.25
C GLN A 21 12.54 1.06 -18.43
N ALA A 22 12.45 1.71 -19.59
CA ALA A 22 11.38 2.66 -19.89
C ALA A 22 9.98 2.02 -19.80
N HIS A 23 9.82 0.78 -20.27
CA HIS A 23 8.55 0.05 -20.13
C HIS A 23 8.23 -0.32 -18.67
N ALA A 24 9.26 -0.66 -17.89
CA ALA A 24 9.09 -0.96 -16.47
C ALA A 24 8.68 0.26 -15.66
N ASP A 25 9.33 1.39 -15.92
CA ASP A 25 9.03 2.68 -15.29
C ASP A 25 7.62 3.16 -15.68
N ALA A 26 7.22 2.98 -16.95
CA ALA A 26 5.87 3.28 -17.41
C ALA A 26 4.80 2.44 -16.69
N MET A 27 5.02 1.13 -16.52
CA MET A 27 4.11 0.28 -15.75
C MET A 27 4.07 0.64 -14.26
N GLU A 28 5.21 0.95 -13.65
CA GLU A 28 5.29 1.38 -12.25
C GLU A 28 4.47 2.66 -12.02
N ASN A 29 4.61 3.63 -12.93
CA ASN A 29 3.85 4.86 -12.92
C ASN A 29 2.36 4.62 -13.15
N GLN A 30 2.00 3.75 -14.09
CA GLN A 30 0.60 3.39 -14.36
C GLN A 30 -0.05 2.77 -13.11
N ILE A 31 0.55 1.73 -12.54
CA ILE A 31 0.03 1.06 -11.33
C ILE A 31 -0.10 2.07 -10.19
N SER A 32 0.93 2.90 -9.97
CA SER A 32 0.88 3.92 -8.91
C SER A 32 -0.23 4.96 -9.13
N SER A 33 -0.48 5.37 -10.37
CA SER A 33 -1.51 6.36 -10.69
C SER A 33 -2.94 5.83 -10.57
N GLU A 34 -3.16 4.55 -10.92
CA GLU A 34 -4.51 3.98 -11.02
C GLU A 34 -4.93 3.18 -9.77
N LEU A 35 -4.00 2.49 -9.09
CA LEU A 35 -4.35 1.46 -8.10
C LEU A 35 -5.18 2.00 -6.93
N GLY A 36 -4.80 3.15 -6.37
CA GLY A 36 -5.52 3.73 -5.22
C GLY A 36 -6.94 4.18 -5.56
N SER A 37 -7.16 4.65 -6.80
CA SER A 37 -8.49 4.97 -7.32
C SER A 37 -9.27 3.69 -7.63
N TYR A 38 -8.63 2.69 -8.24
CA TYR A 38 -9.24 1.40 -8.56
C TYR A 38 -9.74 0.66 -7.32
N MET A 39 -8.94 0.64 -6.25
CA MET A 39 -9.34 0.02 -4.98
C MET A 39 -10.31 0.90 -4.16
N GLY A 40 -10.71 2.07 -4.67
CA GLY A 40 -11.61 2.99 -3.97
C GLY A 40 -11.07 3.46 -2.62
N ILE A 41 -9.74 3.51 -2.47
CA ILE A 41 -9.11 3.91 -1.21
C ILE A 41 -9.19 5.43 -1.04
N TYR A 42 -9.09 6.19 -2.13
CA TYR A 42 -9.30 7.64 -2.08
C TYR A 42 -10.78 7.95 -2.29
N MET A 43 -11.36 8.78 -1.42
CA MET A 43 -12.70 9.31 -1.65
C MET A 43 -12.71 10.08 -2.98
N LEU A 44 -13.86 10.03 -3.66
CA LEU A 44 -14.10 10.41 -5.06
C LEU A 44 -13.61 11.80 -5.49
N ASN A 45 -13.21 12.67 -4.55
CA ASN A 45 -12.68 14.00 -4.81
C ASN A 45 -11.19 14.08 -4.46
N GLN A 46 -10.33 14.33 -5.47
CA GLN A 46 -8.89 14.52 -5.27
C GLN A 46 -8.58 15.66 -4.28
N ASN A 47 -9.45 16.66 -4.15
CA ASN A 47 -9.30 17.79 -3.23
C ASN A 47 -9.49 17.40 -1.75
N GLN A 48 -10.02 16.20 -1.47
CA GLN A 48 -10.14 15.66 -0.11
C GLN A 48 -8.95 14.77 0.28
N ARG A 49 -7.99 14.56 -0.63
CA ARG A 49 -6.76 13.84 -0.30
C ARG A 49 -5.88 14.72 0.58
N THR A 50 -5.28 14.11 1.58
CA THR A 50 -4.16 14.74 2.28
C THR A 50 -2.89 14.59 1.46
N PRO A 51 -1.90 15.47 1.63
CA PRO A 51 -0.59 15.31 1.01
C PRO A 51 0.13 13.98 1.34
N GLY A 52 -0.32 13.26 2.37
CA GLY A 52 0.22 11.95 2.73
C GLY A 52 -0.42 10.79 1.95
N ASP A 53 -1.60 11.00 1.37
CA ASP A 53 -2.32 9.99 0.59
C ASP A 53 -1.61 9.77 -0.74
N ARG A 54 -1.03 8.57 -0.92
CA ARG A 54 -0.30 8.22 -2.14
C ARG A 54 -0.18 6.72 -2.32
N VAL A 55 0.01 6.29 -3.57
CA VAL A 55 0.45 4.93 -3.88
C VAL A 55 1.91 5.00 -4.31
N VAL A 56 2.74 4.15 -3.72
CA VAL A 56 4.13 3.95 -4.12
C VAL A 56 4.26 2.52 -4.61
N THR A 57 4.58 2.36 -5.88
CA THR A 57 4.92 1.04 -6.44
C THR A 57 6.44 0.91 -6.51
N ARG A 58 6.96 -0.30 -6.33
CA ARG A 58 8.37 -0.61 -6.55
C ARG A 58 8.50 -1.91 -7.33
N LYS A 59 9.30 -1.90 -8.38
CA LYS A 59 9.72 -3.12 -9.08
C LYS A 59 10.79 -3.90 -8.29
N THR A 60 10.62 -5.21 -8.24
CA THR A 60 11.61 -6.19 -7.76
C THR A 60 11.80 -7.27 -8.82
N SER A 61 12.67 -8.25 -8.57
CA SER A 61 12.85 -9.41 -9.45
C SER A 61 11.60 -10.28 -9.58
N SER A 62 10.71 -10.29 -8.58
CA SER A 62 9.48 -11.09 -8.58
C SER A 62 8.26 -10.34 -9.13
N GLY A 63 8.36 -9.02 -9.34
CA GLY A 63 7.30 -8.19 -9.93
C GLY A 63 7.15 -6.85 -9.21
N TYR A 64 5.94 -6.30 -9.24
CA TYR A 64 5.66 -5.01 -8.60
C TYR A 64 5.09 -5.20 -7.20
N HIS A 65 5.47 -4.32 -6.28
CA HIS A 65 4.93 -4.26 -4.92
C HIS A 65 4.39 -2.87 -4.66
N ALA A 66 3.11 -2.77 -4.31
CA ALA A 66 2.46 -1.50 -4.06
C ALA A 66 2.29 -1.24 -2.56
N LYS A 67 2.50 0.02 -2.15
CA LYS A 67 2.19 0.55 -0.83
C LYS A 67 1.18 1.67 -0.99
N ILE A 68 0.02 1.51 -0.37
CA ILE A 68 -1.07 2.48 -0.37
C ILE A 68 -1.03 3.19 0.98
N TYR A 69 -0.61 4.45 0.99
CA TYR A 69 -0.67 5.32 2.14
C TYR A 69 -2.05 5.98 2.17
N TYR A 70 -2.75 5.82 3.28
CA TYR A 70 -4.09 6.36 3.48
C TYR A 70 -4.22 7.09 4.82
N TRP A 71 -4.69 8.34 4.77
CA TRP A 71 -4.96 9.12 5.96
C TRP A 71 -6.20 8.61 6.68
N ARG A 72 -6.01 8.23 7.93
CA ARG A 72 -7.07 7.75 8.79
C ARG A 72 -6.80 8.23 10.21
N SER A 73 -7.59 9.20 10.66
CA SER A 73 -7.49 9.66 12.05
C SER A 73 -7.88 8.53 13.00
N TYR A 74 -7.01 8.27 13.96
CA TYR A 74 -7.19 7.22 14.96
C TYR A 74 -7.94 7.74 16.21
N GLN A 75 -8.21 9.05 16.30
CA GLN A 75 -8.83 9.66 17.48
C GLN A 75 -10.13 8.95 17.89
N LYS A 76 -10.17 8.47 19.15
CA LYS A 76 -11.31 7.78 19.79
C LYS A 76 -11.70 6.41 19.21
N ARG A 77 -10.80 5.74 18.46
CA ARG A 77 -11.08 4.42 17.85
C ARG A 77 -10.48 3.25 18.65
N ASN A 78 -11.13 2.10 18.56
CA ASN A 78 -10.60 0.86 19.11
C ASN A 78 -9.54 0.26 18.15
N ALA A 79 -8.36 -0.07 18.67
CA ALA A 79 -7.24 -0.64 17.91
C ALA A 79 -7.63 -1.89 17.12
N LEU A 80 -8.35 -2.79 17.79
CA LEU A 80 -8.76 -4.04 17.20
C LEU A 80 -9.72 -3.78 16.04
N GLU A 81 -10.66 -2.86 16.20
CA GLU A 81 -11.63 -2.53 15.16
C GLU A 81 -10.97 -1.87 13.96
N GLU A 82 -10.01 -0.97 14.16
CA GLU A 82 -9.28 -0.34 13.06
C GLU A 82 -8.44 -1.37 12.28
N ILE A 83 -7.82 -2.32 12.98
CA ILE A 83 -7.10 -3.44 12.36
C ILE A 83 -8.07 -4.31 11.54
N CYS A 84 -9.23 -4.66 12.10
CA CYS A 84 -10.25 -5.45 11.41
C CYS A 84 -10.76 -4.75 10.14
N GLN A 85 -11.06 -3.45 10.24
CA GLN A 85 -11.50 -2.64 9.09
C GLN A 85 -10.43 -2.59 8.00
N ALA A 86 -9.16 -2.46 8.38
CA ALA A 86 -8.08 -2.46 7.41
C ALA A 86 -7.98 -3.82 6.67
N TYR A 87 -8.18 -4.94 7.37
CA TYR A 87 -8.25 -6.26 6.72
C TYR A 87 -9.44 -6.37 5.77
N GLU A 88 -10.61 -5.91 6.20
CA GLU A 88 -11.81 -5.86 5.38
C GLU A 88 -11.57 -5.03 4.11
N TRP A 89 -10.91 -3.88 4.20
CA TRP A 89 -10.64 -3.04 3.04
C TRP A 89 -9.79 -3.75 1.98
N LEU A 90 -8.75 -4.49 2.39
CA LEU A 90 -7.90 -5.20 1.45
C LEU A 90 -8.59 -6.44 0.89
N LEU A 91 -9.33 -7.20 1.68
CA LEU A 91 -9.95 -8.46 1.23
C LEU A 91 -11.26 -8.26 0.49
N PHE A 92 -12.08 -7.30 0.93
CA PHE A 92 -13.47 -7.13 0.52
C PHE A 92 -13.80 -5.73 0.01
N GLY A 93 -12.82 -4.84 -0.05
CA GLY A 93 -13.01 -3.47 -0.49
C GLY A 93 -13.46 -2.56 0.65
N ARG A 94 -13.22 -1.26 0.49
CA ARG A 94 -13.52 -0.26 1.51
C ARG A 94 -14.97 0.24 1.48
N THR A 95 -15.58 0.21 0.30
CA THR A 95 -16.93 0.70 0.02
C THR A 95 -17.59 -0.23 -1.01
N SER A 96 -18.87 -0.02 -1.32
CA SER A 96 -19.56 -0.71 -2.42
C SER A 96 -18.91 -0.50 -3.81
N TYR A 97 -17.99 0.46 -3.95
CA TYR A 97 -17.34 0.82 -5.22
C TYR A 97 -15.83 0.53 -5.24
N GLY A 98 -15.24 0.15 -4.11
CA GLY A 98 -13.80 -0.11 -4.02
C GLY A 98 -13.47 -1.55 -4.34
N ASN A 99 -12.63 -1.79 -5.35
CA ASN A 99 -12.21 -3.15 -5.70
C ASN A 99 -11.29 -3.76 -4.64
N THR A 100 -11.39 -5.08 -4.51
CA THR A 100 -10.61 -5.93 -3.61
C THR A 100 -9.15 -6.07 -4.05
N ALA A 101 -8.27 -6.54 -3.16
CA ALA A 101 -6.91 -6.92 -3.54
C ALA A 101 -6.91 -8.05 -4.59
N LYS A 102 -7.86 -8.99 -4.50
CA LYS A 102 -8.02 -10.08 -5.49
C LYS A 102 -8.24 -9.53 -6.89
N GLU A 103 -9.19 -8.61 -7.04
CA GLU A 103 -9.49 -7.96 -8.33
C GLU A 103 -8.32 -7.09 -8.81
N ALA A 104 -7.63 -6.40 -7.90
CA ALA A 104 -6.42 -5.64 -8.26
C ALA A 104 -5.31 -6.55 -8.81
N PHE A 105 -5.09 -7.72 -8.21
CA PHE A 105 -4.13 -8.68 -8.73
C PHE A 105 -4.57 -9.29 -10.08
N GLN A 106 -5.87 -9.51 -10.29
CA GLN A 106 -6.37 -9.95 -11.59
C GLN A 106 -6.14 -8.88 -12.67
N LYS A 107 -6.45 -7.61 -12.36
CA LYS A 107 -6.24 -6.48 -13.28
C LYS A 107 -4.76 -6.18 -13.56
N TYR A 108 -3.90 -6.33 -12.57
CA TYR A 108 -2.46 -6.08 -12.69
C TYR A 108 -1.66 -7.38 -12.45
N PRO A 109 -1.47 -8.25 -13.47
CA PRO A 109 -0.86 -9.57 -13.29
C PRO A 109 0.56 -9.56 -12.73
N LYS A 110 1.32 -8.50 -12.99
CA LYS A 110 2.70 -8.34 -12.47
C LYS A 110 2.75 -7.82 -11.03
N LEU A 111 1.63 -7.38 -10.45
CA LEU A 111 1.52 -6.95 -9.06
C LEU A 111 1.54 -8.18 -8.14
N GLN A 112 2.49 -8.21 -7.21
CA GLN A 112 2.77 -9.34 -6.31
C GLN A 112 2.30 -9.11 -4.87
N SER A 113 2.27 -7.86 -4.42
CA SER A 113 1.74 -7.54 -3.10
C SER A 113 1.14 -6.15 -3.05
N ILE A 114 0.22 -5.98 -2.11
CA ILE A 114 -0.38 -4.69 -1.76
C ILE A 114 -0.24 -4.54 -0.24
N GLU A 115 0.40 -3.46 0.20
CA GLU A 115 0.47 -3.05 1.59
C GLU A 115 -0.41 -1.80 1.80
N LEU A 116 -1.28 -1.82 2.80
CA LEU A 116 -2.04 -0.66 3.26
C LEU A 116 -1.33 -0.08 4.48
N HIS A 117 -0.98 1.20 4.40
CA HIS A 117 -0.33 1.99 5.43
C HIS A 117 -1.29 3.07 5.91
N LEU A 118 -1.85 2.90 7.11
CA LEU A 118 -2.67 3.93 7.73
C LEU A 118 -1.78 4.87 8.54
N PHE A 119 -1.97 6.16 8.29
CA PHE A 119 -1.28 7.21 9.02
C PHE A 119 -2.25 8.24 9.55
N ASP A 120 -1.83 8.90 10.62
CA ASP A 120 -2.50 10.06 11.18
C ASP A 120 -1.70 11.33 10.92
N ILE A 121 -2.35 12.46 11.07
CA ILE A 121 -1.75 13.79 10.95
C ILE A 121 -1.89 14.47 12.30
N LEU A 122 -0.76 14.61 13.00
CA LEU A 122 -0.68 15.35 14.24
C LEU A 122 -0.43 16.82 13.94
N PHE A 123 -1.33 17.65 14.46
CA PHE A 123 -1.21 19.10 14.43
C PHE A 123 -0.68 19.58 15.77
N GLY A 124 0.23 20.54 15.74
CA GLY A 124 0.77 21.17 16.93
C GLY A 124 1.25 22.57 16.61
N THR A 125 2.00 23.14 17.54
CA THR A 125 2.61 24.46 17.39
C THR A 125 4.07 24.43 17.84
N LYS A 126 4.89 25.31 17.28
CA LYS A 126 6.26 25.57 17.73
C LYS A 126 6.48 27.08 17.82
N LEU A 127 7.42 27.50 18.65
CA LEU A 127 7.85 28.90 18.67
C LEU A 127 8.65 29.20 17.39
N GLY A 128 8.33 30.33 16.74
CA GLY A 128 9.09 30.88 15.62
C GLY A 128 10.29 31.70 16.09
N ASP A 129 11.06 32.19 15.14
CA ASP A 129 12.28 32.97 15.44
C ASP A 129 11.95 34.40 15.88
N LYS A 130 10.73 34.89 15.59
CA LYS A 130 10.26 36.20 16.05
C LYS A 130 9.59 36.11 17.42
N ARG A 131 9.79 37.14 18.24
CA ARG A 131 9.20 37.20 19.59
C ARG A 131 7.67 37.09 19.53
N GLY A 132 7.13 36.08 20.20
CA GLY A 132 5.68 35.81 20.26
C GLY A 132 5.11 35.10 19.03
N GLU A 133 5.94 34.69 18.07
CA GLU A 133 5.50 33.95 16.89
C GLU A 133 5.23 32.49 17.24
N ILE A 134 4.02 32.03 16.94
CA ILE A 134 3.61 30.63 17.09
C ILE A 134 3.33 30.07 15.69
N LEU A 135 4.16 29.13 15.25
CA LEU A 135 4.05 28.51 13.94
C LEU A 135 3.33 27.16 14.05
N PRO A 136 2.35 26.87 13.19
CA PRO A 136 1.72 25.56 13.15
C PRO A 136 2.74 24.50 12.71
N THR A 137 2.66 23.32 13.30
CA THR A 137 3.44 22.15 12.90
C THR A 137 2.51 21.01 12.48
N LYS A 138 3.00 20.22 11.53
CA LYS A 138 2.31 19.03 11.02
C LYS A 138 3.28 17.87 11.02
N LYS A 139 2.90 16.76 11.66
CA LYS A 139 3.66 15.52 11.67
C LYS A 139 2.80 14.36 11.19
N ILE A 140 3.29 13.62 10.20
CA ILE A 140 2.65 12.38 9.75
C ILE A 140 3.15 11.25 10.63
N VAL A 141 2.23 10.47 11.20
CA VAL A 141 2.55 9.30 12.03
C VAL A 141 1.86 8.07 11.47
N GLU A 142 2.63 7.16 10.91
CA GLU A 142 2.13 5.85 10.53
C GLU A 142 1.81 5.03 11.79
N HIS A 143 0.64 4.41 11.82
CA HIS A 143 0.18 3.66 13.00
C HIS A 143 -0.26 2.24 12.70
N LEU A 144 -0.57 1.91 11.44
CA LEU A 144 -0.89 0.56 11.02
C LEU A 144 -0.30 0.28 9.64
N LYS A 145 0.33 -0.89 9.50
CA LYS A 145 0.75 -1.45 8.23
C LYS A 145 0.22 -2.87 8.14
N ILE A 146 -0.48 -3.20 7.08
CA ILE A 146 -0.93 -4.56 6.77
C ILE A 146 -0.72 -4.85 5.30
N GLY A 147 -0.56 -6.11 4.91
CA GLY A 147 -0.41 -6.42 3.48
C GLY A 147 -0.65 -7.87 3.13
N VAL A 148 -1.04 -8.05 1.87
CA VAL A 148 -1.40 -9.33 1.26
C VAL A 148 -0.56 -9.58 0.02
N LYS A 149 -0.25 -10.86 -0.24
CA LYS A 149 0.40 -11.29 -1.48
C LYS A 149 -0.61 -11.84 -2.46
N ARG A 150 -0.30 -11.67 -3.74
CA ARG A 150 -1.02 -12.28 -4.88
C ARG A 150 -1.22 -13.78 -4.66
N SER A 151 -0.15 -14.48 -4.31
CA SER A 151 -0.17 -15.94 -4.08
C SER A 151 -1.13 -16.37 -2.98
N THR A 152 -1.46 -15.49 -2.03
CA THR A 152 -2.35 -15.81 -0.90
C THR A 152 -3.81 -15.62 -1.27
N VAL A 153 -4.17 -14.53 -1.96
CA VAL A 153 -5.58 -14.24 -2.29
C VAL A 153 -6.05 -14.83 -3.61
N LEU A 154 -5.14 -15.25 -4.49
CA LEU A 154 -5.46 -16.01 -5.71
C LEU A 154 -5.30 -17.53 -5.52
N SER A 155 -4.88 -18.01 -4.34
CA SER A 155 -4.79 -19.46 -4.11
C SER A 155 -6.17 -20.08 -4.04
N LYS A 156 -6.25 -21.38 -4.35
CA LYS A 156 -7.46 -22.18 -4.12
C LYS A 156 -7.81 -22.29 -2.63
N ASP A 157 -6.84 -22.04 -1.76
CA ASP A 157 -7.00 -22.09 -0.30
C ASP A 157 -7.59 -20.80 0.28
N PHE A 158 -7.76 -19.75 -0.52
CA PHE A 158 -8.44 -18.53 -0.08
C PHE A 158 -9.95 -18.77 0.09
N GLN A 159 -10.38 -18.89 1.34
CA GLN A 159 -11.78 -19.11 1.70
C GLN A 159 -12.45 -17.79 2.08
N GLU A 160 -13.04 -17.12 1.09
CA GLU A 160 -13.71 -15.83 1.24
C GLU A 160 -14.82 -15.85 2.31
N THR A 161 -15.68 -16.87 2.31
CA THR A 161 -16.76 -17.02 3.30
C THR A 161 -16.22 -17.17 4.72
N THR A 162 -15.13 -17.92 4.90
CA THR A 162 -14.45 -18.06 6.19
C THR A 162 -13.80 -16.75 6.62
N ALA A 163 -13.11 -16.06 5.72
CA ALA A 163 -12.51 -14.76 6.01
C ALA A 163 -13.57 -13.75 6.46
N ARG A 164 -14.71 -13.70 5.78
CA ARG A 164 -15.85 -12.83 6.13
C ARG A 164 -16.43 -13.18 7.51
N SER A 165 -16.71 -14.46 7.78
CA SER A 165 -17.24 -14.88 9.08
C SER A 165 -16.28 -14.55 10.24
N LEU A 166 -14.97 -14.72 10.04
CA LEU A 166 -13.97 -14.36 11.06
C LEU A 166 -13.95 -12.85 11.32
N LEU A 167 -14.08 -12.00 10.30
CA LEU A 167 -14.15 -10.54 10.48
C LEU A 167 -15.45 -10.12 11.18
N GLU A 168 -16.60 -10.69 10.81
CA GLU A 168 -17.90 -10.45 11.47
C GLU A 168 -17.86 -10.80 12.95
N LYS A 169 -17.15 -11.88 13.31
CA LYS A 169 -16.90 -12.31 14.71
C LYS A 169 -15.78 -11.54 15.40
N LYS A 170 -15.21 -10.50 14.76
CA LYS A 170 -14.05 -9.72 15.24
C LYS A 170 -12.80 -10.57 15.56
N GLN A 171 -12.64 -11.73 14.92
CA GLN A 171 -11.52 -12.67 15.10
C GLN A 171 -10.32 -12.32 14.21
N CYS A 172 -9.88 -11.06 14.28
CA CYS A 172 -8.93 -10.48 13.32
C CYS A 172 -7.50 -11.03 13.46
N SER A 173 -7.15 -11.64 14.61
CA SER A 173 -5.91 -12.39 14.76
C SER A 173 -5.84 -13.61 13.84
N GLU A 174 -6.96 -14.32 13.66
CA GLU A 174 -7.03 -15.53 12.84
C GLU A 174 -7.04 -15.18 11.35
N VAL A 175 -7.76 -14.11 10.98
CA VAL A 175 -7.70 -13.53 9.63
C VAL A 175 -6.27 -13.16 9.26
N ARG A 176 -5.57 -12.46 10.15
CA ARG A 176 -4.17 -12.09 9.96
C ARG A 176 -3.30 -13.31 9.68
N LYS A 177 -3.34 -14.31 10.55
CA LYS A 177 -2.50 -15.52 10.44
C LYS A 177 -2.72 -16.25 9.11
N LYS A 178 -3.96 -16.29 8.62
CA LYS A 178 -4.31 -17.02 7.40
C LYS A 178 -3.97 -16.24 6.12
N TYR A 179 -4.24 -14.93 6.08
CA TYR A 179 -4.30 -14.21 4.80
C TYR A 179 -3.29 -13.07 4.65
N PHE A 180 -2.69 -12.59 5.74
CA PHE A 180 -1.84 -11.40 5.72
C PHE A 180 -0.37 -11.76 5.95
N THR A 181 0.49 -11.28 5.06
CA THR A 181 1.93 -11.59 5.06
C THR A 181 2.77 -10.53 5.73
N SER A 182 2.24 -9.31 5.89
CA SER A 182 2.90 -8.22 6.60
C SER A 182 1.92 -7.61 7.59
N TYR A 183 2.42 -7.31 8.79
CA TYR A 183 1.65 -6.66 9.85
C TYR A 183 2.60 -5.88 10.75
N TRP A 184 2.27 -4.63 11.03
CA TRP A 184 2.94 -3.80 12.03
C TRP A 184 1.95 -2.77 12.60
N VAL A 185 2.08 -2.50 13.90
CA VAL A 185 1.23 -1.54 14.63
C VAL A 185 2.11 -0.68 15.53
N ASN A 186 1.92 0.64 15.47
CA ASN A 186 2.58 1.59 16.36
C ASN A 186 1.87 1.62 17.72
N ARG A 187 2.20 0.68 18.60
CA ARG A 187 1.54 0.54 19.91
C ARG A 187 1.68 1.78 20.78
N ASP A 188 2.80 2.49 20.69
CA ASP A 188 3.06 3.68 21.50
C ASP A 188 2.15 4.83 21.08
N TYR A 189 2.00 5.04 19.76
CA TYR A 189 1.01 5.99 19.25
C TYR A 189 -0.42 5.63 19.67
N LEU A 190 -0.81 4.34 19.57
CA LEU A 190 -2.16 3.92 19.95
C LEU A 190 -2.45 4.12 21.44
N LYS A 191 -1.42 4.07 22.30
CA LYS A 191 -1.54 4.39 23.73
C LYS A 191 -1.70 5.90 23.95
N SER A 192 -0.89 6.72 23.27
CA SER A 192 -0.86 8.18 23.50
C SER A 192 -2.11 8.92 23.05
N VAL A 193 -2.93 8.32 22.18
CA VAL A 193 -4.18 8.91 21.68
C VAL A 193 -5.44 8.40 22.38
N ARG A 194 -5.29 7.49 23.36
CA ARG A 194 -6.37 7.02 24.24
C ARG A 194 -6.48 7.80 25.54
N SER A 195 -5.38 8.39 25.99
CA SER A 195 -5.27 9.34 27.11
C SER A 195 -5.80 10.70 26.71
#